data_AF-A0A6A3JBA6-F1
#
_entry.id   AF-A0A6A3JBA6-F1
#
_cell.length_a   1.000
_cell.length_b   1.000
_cell.length_c   1.000
_cell.angle_alpha   90.00
_cell.angle_beta   90.00
_cell.angle_gamma   90.00
#
_symmetry.space_group_name_H-M   'P 1'
#
loop_
_entity.id
_entity.type
_entity.pdbx_description
1 polymer ?
#
loop_
_entity_poly.entity_id
_entity_poly.type
_entity_poly.pdbx_seq_one_letter_code
_entity_poly.pdbx_strand_id
1 'polypeptide(L)'
;MWWVPESERVQLVLEAMRDENRNLLWWLLMRTRFEEKISHIAISGAIDEATAGMREWLVDNIDDDEIEGKTPLECMRKWFRATIDDPDINR
;
A
#
# COMPACT_ATOMS: atom_id res chain seq x y z
N MET A 1 -10.89 -10.02 -11.37
CA MET A 1 -12.05 -9.17 -11.04
C MET A 1 -12.31 -9.29 -9.56
N TRP A 2 -12.23 -8.19 -8.82
CA TRP A 2 -12.76 -8.15 -7.46
C TRP A 2 -14.21 -7.73 -7.50
N TRP A 3 -15.06 -8.55 -6.88
CA TRP A 3 -16.50 -8.34 -6.68
C TRP A 3 -16.86 -7.14 -5.79
N VAL A 4 -15.85 -6.49 -5.20
CA VAL A 4 -16.01 -5.36 -4.26
C VAL A 4 -15.59 -4.05 -4.96
N PRO A 5 -16.42 -2.98 -4.90
CA PRO A 5 -16.08 -1.66 -5.42
C PRO A 5 -14.74 -1.15 -4.89
N GLU A 6 -13.99 -0.38 -5.68
CA GLU A 6 -12.68 0.13 -5.25
C GLU A 6 -12.74 0.94 -3.95
N SER A 7 -13.76 1.76 -3.78
CA SER A 7 -13.99 2.55 -2.57
C SER A 7 -14.06 1.69 -1.30
N GLU A 8 -14.75 0.56 -1.35
CA GLU A 8 -14.86 -0.38 -0.22
C GLU A 8 -13.52 -1.08 0.05
N ARG A 9 -12.77 -1.39 -1.01
CA ARG A 9 -11.42 -1.97 -0.88
C ARG A 9 -10.44 -1.00 -0.23
N VAL A 10 -10.54 0.28 -0.58
CA VAL A 10 -9.77 1.35 0.06
C VAL A 10 -10.13 1.43 1.53
N GLN A 11 -11.42 1.39 1.89
CA GLN A 11 -11.83 1.38 3.30
C GLN A 11 -11.21 0.23 4.08
N LEU A 12 -11.17 -0.98 3.51
CA LEU A 12 -10.50 -2.12 4.14
C LEU A 12 -9.00 -1.89 4.37
N VAL A 13 -8.32 -1.23 3.43
CA VAL A 13 -6.90 -0.83 3.62
C VAL A 13 -6.76 0.17 4.76
N LEU A 14 -7.62 1.18 4.80
CA LEU A 14 -7.61 2.20 5.85
C LEU A 14 -7.87 1.61 7.24
N GLU A 15 -8.85 0.71 7.34
CA GLU A 15 -9.19 -0.02 8.56
C GLU A 15 -8.03 -0.92 9.00
N ALA A 16 -7.48 -1.73 8.09
CA ALA A 16 -6.35 -2.60 8.40
C ALA A 16 -5.12 -1.81 8.85
N MET A 17 -4.90 -0.61 8.29
CA MET A 17 -3.82 0.27 8.70
C MET A 17 -4.04 0.88 10.09
N ARG A 18 -5.27 1.33 10.37
CA ARG A 18 -5.66 1.87 11.68
C ARG A 18 -5.59 0.81 12.78
N ASP A 19 -6.04 -0.41 12.50
CA ASP A 19 -6.07 -1.52 13.46
C ASP A 19 -4.71 -2.24 13.57
N GLU A 20 -3.68 -1.74 12.86
CA GLU A 20 -2.37 -2.37 12.72
C GLU A 20 -2.45 -3.86 12.30
N ASN A 21 -3.48 -4.22 11.54
CA ASN A 21 -3.68 -5.57 11.02
C ASN A 21 -2.79 -5.79 9.79
N ARG A 22 -1.51 -6.02 10.06
CA ARG A 22 -0.43 -6.23 9.08
C ARG A 22 -0.74 -7.34 8.08
N ASN A 23 -1.32 -8.45 8.54
CA ASN A 23 -1.65 -9.59 7.67
C ASN A 23 -2.72 -9.23 6.64
N LEU A 24 -3.79 -8.56 7.09
CA LEU A 24 -4.85 -8.11 6.19
C LEU A 24 -4.32 -7.02 5.25
N LEU A 25 -3.57 -6.05 5.79
CA LEU A 25 -3.01 -4.98 4.99
C LEU A 25 -2.07 -5.50 3.90
N TRP A 26 -1.15 -6.41 4.25
CA TRP A 26 -0.25 -7.04 3.29
C TRP A 26 -1.02 -7.79 2.21
N TRP A 27 -2.01 -8.59 2.61
CA TRP A 27 -2.83 -9.35 1.66
C TRP A 27 -3.59 -8.45 0.70
N LEU A 28 -4.14 -7.33 1.19
CA LEU A 28 -4.80 -6.32 0.37
C LEU A 28 -3.78 -5.70 -0.59
N LEU A 29 -2.69 -5.12 -0.11
CA LEU A 29 -1.72 -4.42 -0.95
C LEU A 29 -1.12 -5.30 -2.05
N MET A 30 -0.85 -6.58 -1.76
CA MET A 30 -0.26 -7.52 -2.74
C MET A 30 -1.24 -8.06 -3.78
N ARG A 31 -2.56 -7.97 -3.55
CA ARG A 31 -3.58 -8.62 -4.39
C ARG A 31 -4.63 -7.67 -4.93
N THR A 32 -4.55 -6.41 -4.55
CA THR A 32 -5.44 -5.34 -4.98
C THR A 32 -4.75 -4.44 -5.98
N ARG A 33 -5.44 -4.16 -7.09
CA ARG A 33 -5.14 -2.98 -7.89
C ARG A 33 -6.10 -1.85 -7.53
N PHE A 34 -5.55 -0.67 -7.30
CA PHE A 34 -6.32 0.57 -7.12
C PHE A 34 -6.06 1.44 -8.34
N GLU A 35 -7.07 1.72 -9.16
CA GLU A 35 -6.91 2.49 -10.39
C GLU A 35 -7.27 3.96 -10.19
N GLU A 36 -8.14 4.26 -9.21
CA GLU A 36 -8.63 5.61 -9.02
C GLU A 36 -7.61 6.48 -8.28
N LYS A 37 -7.38 7.68 -8.82
CA LYS A 37 -6.50 8.68 -8.19
C LYS A 37 -6.93 9.01 -6.75
N ILE A 38 -8.24 8.99 -6.47
CA ILE A 38 -8.77 9.24 -5.13
C ILE A 38 -8.35 8.14 -4.14
N SER A 39 -8.32 6.88 -4.59
CA SER A 39 -7.83 5.75 -3.81
C SER A 39 -6.36 5.92 -3.43
N HIS A 40 -5.53 6.35 -4.39
CA HIS A 40 -4.10 6.59 -4.14
C HIS A 40 -3.88 7.69 -3.12
N ILE A 41 -4.65 8.78 -3.21
CA ILE A 41 -4.58 9.90 -2.27
C ILE A 41 -4.98 9.44 -0.86
N ALA A 42 -6.08 8.69 -0.74
CA ALA A 42 -6.57 8.20 0.54
C ALA A 42 -5.56 7.25 1.21
N ILE A 43 -5.02 6.28 0.46
CA ILE A 43 -4.04 5.31 0.99
C ILE A 43 -2.73 6.02 1.35
N SER A 44 -2.26 6.97 0.53
CA SER A 44 -1.05 7.75 0.85
C SER A 44 -1.23 8.60 2.11
N GLY A 45 -2.40 9.23 2.29
CA GLY A 45 -2.71 9.98 3.50
C GLY A 45 -2.72 9.10 4.74
N ALA A 46 -3.30 7.89 4.64
CA ALA A 46 -3.31 6.94 5.75
C ALA A 46 -1.91 6.46 6.13
N ILE A 47 -1.05 6.23 5.14
CA ILE A 47 0.37 5.92 5.35
C ILE A 47 1.07 7.07 6.11
N ASP A 48 0.80 8.32 5.72
CA ASP A 48 1.37 9.51 6.35
C ASP A 48 0.85 9.70 7.80
N GLU A 49 -0.34 9.17 8.11
CA GLU A 49 -0.95 9.20 9.45
C GLU A 49 -0.65 7.96 10.31
N ALA A 50 -0.15 6.88 9.71
CA ALA A 50 0.08 5.60 10.38
C ALA A 50 1.09 5.72 11.54
N THR A 51 1.03 4.80 12.51
CA THR A 51 2.00 4.79 13.61
C THR A 51 3.43 4.58 13.09
N ALA A 52 4.44 5.04 13.83
CA ALA A 52 5.83 4.86 13.44
C ALA A 52 6.18 3.38 13.21
N GLY A 53 5.72 2.49 14.10
CA GLY A 53 5.94 1.05 13.96
C GLY A 53 5.23 0.42 12.76
N MET A 54 4.08 0.95 12.34
CA MET A 54 3.40 0.50 11.13
C MET A 54 4.11 0.98 9.86
N ARG A 55 4.67 2.19 9.88
CA ARG A 55 5.50 2.72 8.78
C ARG A 55 6.80 1.94 8.64
N GLU A 56 7.50 1.67 9.75
CA GLU A 56 8.69 0.81 9.77
C GLU A 56 8.36 -0.57 9.22
N TRP A 57 7.28 -1.20 9.69
CA TRP A 57 6.86 -2.51 9.17
C TRP A 57 6.56 -2.48 7.67
N LEU A 58 5.87 -1.45 7.17
CA LEU A 58 5.60 -1.31 5.73
C LEU A 58 6.91 -1.25 4.94
N VAL A 59 7.89 -0.49 5.43
CA VAL A 59 9.18 -0.32 4.75
C VAL A 59 9.96 -1.63 4.75
N ASP A 60 10.06 -2.30 5.89
CA ASP A 60 10.78 -3.57 6.05
C ASP A 60 10.21 -4.69 5.16
N ASN A 61 8.90 -4.62 4.84
CA ASN A 61 8.24 -5.64 4.01
C ASN A 61 8.18 -5.26 2.53
N ILE A 62 8.40 -3.99 2.19
CA ILE A 62 8.35 -3.45 0.82
C ILE A 62 9.74 -3.34 0.19
N ASP A 63 10.80 -3.71 0.92
CA ASP A 63 12.19 -3.63 0.45
C ASP A 63 12.40 -4.54 -0.78
N ASP A 64 12.29 -3.92 -1.95
CA ASP A 64 12.75 -4.38 -3.24
C ASP A 64 13.94 -3.49 -3.62
N ASP A 65 15.01 -4.14 -4.07
CA ASP A 65 16.37 -3.61 -4.21
C ASP A 65 16.46 -2.19 -4.81
N GLU A 66 17.48 -1.44 -4.37
CA GLU A 66 17.91 -0.10 -4.82
C GLU A 66 17.20 1.13 -4.24
N ILE A 67 17.46 1.50 -2.98
CA ILE A 67 17.31 2.91 -2.60
C ILE A 67 18.42 3.40 -1.64
N GLU A 68 19.58 3.75 -2.21
CA GLU A 68 20.57 4.58 -1.52
C GLU A 68 20.05 6.05 -1.50
N GLY A 69 19.71 6.55 -0.32
CA GLY A 69 19.47 7.99 -0.09
C GLY A 69 18.04 8.54 -0.23
N LYS A 70 16.99 7.71 -0.25
CA LYS A 70 15.59 8.20 -0.10
C LYS A 70 14.99 7.81 1.23
N THR A 71 13.93 8.52 1.61
CA THR A 71 13.19 8.22 2.83
C THR A 71 12.34 6.95 2.66
N PRO A 72 12.07 6.22 3.75
CA PRO A 72 11.25 5.00 3.70
C PRO A 72 9.86 5.21 3.06
N LEU A 73 9.30 6.40 3.24
CA LEU A 73 8.02 6.81 2.66
C LEU A 73 8.09 6.95 1.13
N GLU A 74 9.21 7.44 0.59
CA GLU A 74 9.42 7.56 -0.85
C GLU A 74 9.63 6.19 -1.50
N CYS A 75 10.29 5.27 -0.80
CA CYS A 75 10.42 3.87 -1.21
C CYS A 75 9.04 3.23 -1.33
N MET A 76 8.22 3.35 -0.28
CA MET A 76 6.87 2.82 -0.27
C MET A 76 5.97 3.47 -1.32
N ARG A 77 6.07 4.79 -1.56
CA ARG A 77 5.32 5.45 -2.65
C ARG A 77 5.76 4.98 -4.03
N LYS A 78 7.06 4.75 -4.25
CA LYS A 78 7.60 4.21 -5.51
C LYS A 78 7.08 2.79 -5.73
N TRP A 79 7.17 1.93 -4.71
CA TRP A 79 6.63 0.58 -4.76
C TRP A 79 5.13 0.56 -4.97
N PHE A 80 4.37 1.41 -4.26
CA PHE A 80 2.92 1.49 -4.43
C PHE A 80 2.58 1.90 -5.86
N ARG A 81 3.29 2.87 -6.44
CA ARG A 81 3.10 3.25 -7.85
C ARG A 81 3.46 2.10 -8.80
N ALA A 82 4.59 1.43 -8.57
CA ALA A 82 5.02 0.30 -9.38
C ALA A 82 4.03 -0.87 -9.33
N THR A 83 3.61 -1.30 -8.13
CA THR A 83 2.72 -2.45 -7.89
C THR A 83 1.31 -2.23 -8.45
N ILE A 84 0.88 -0.98 -8.54
CA ILE A 84 -0.42 -0.62 -9.11
C ILE A 84 -0.37 -0.56 -10.65
N ASP A 85 0.73 -0.03 -11.18
CA ASP A 85 0.96 0.16 -12.61
C ASP A 85 1.54 -1.09 -13.32
N ASP A 86 2.00 -2.10 -12.57
CA ASP A 86 2.62 -3.32 -13.14
C ASP A 86 1.56 -4.29 -13.70
N PRO A 87 1.58 -4.56 -15.02
CA PRO A 87 0.64 -5.49 -15.65
C PRO A 87 0.97 -6.99 -15.41
N ASP A 88 2.15 -7.32 -14.90
CA ASP A 88 2.68 -8.70 -14.80
C ASP A 88 2.53 -9.34 -13.41
N ILE A 89 2.00 -8.66 -12.39
CA ILE A 89 1.81 -9.20 -11.01
C ILE A 89 0.84 -10.42 -10.92
N ASN A 90 0.22 -10.83 -12.03
CA ASN A 90 -0.61 -12.04 -12.12
C ASN A 90 -0.07 -13.13 -13.06
N ARG A 91 1.23 -13.18 -13.35
CA ARG A 91 1.81 -14.26 -14.17
C ARG A 91 2.49 -15.36 -13.36
#